data_AF-A0A7K4HE48-F1
#
_entry.id   AF-A0A7K4HE48-F1
#
_cell.length_a   1.000
_cell.length_b   1.000
_cell.length_c   1.000
_cell.angle_alpha   90.00
_cell.angle_beta   90.00
_cell.angle_gamma   90.00
#
_symmetry.space_group_name_H-M   'P 1'
#
loop_
_entity.id
_entity.type
_entity.pdbx_description
1 polymer ?
#
loop_
_entity_poly.entity_id
_entity_poly.type
_entity_poly.pdbx_seq_one_letter_code
_entity_poly.pdbx_strand_id
1 'polypeptide(L)'
;MFCPNCGEKLETPNQRFCASCGSEIQTIIAPEISQEPQVSVEKTPAPPPAPAVPVYDAKPIKSKGTGPYSRKSLVFALIWPIFFIIGFYIGFIFTIFRRFTYSPYIPRNPGLWIIPFVLHVIALIFSIVSRINSSKARKFEGENGLQKAGSIISVFGIVLNIIFLVIVPIMMVTSLFIIPYYDPFL
;
A
#
# COMPACT_ATOMS: atom_id res chain seq x y z
N MET A 1 28.20 29.65 -24.76
CA MET A 1 27.80 29.62 -23.34
C MET A 1 27.69 28.17 -22.89
N PHE A 2 27.97 27.90 -21.61
CA PHE A 2 27.95 26.54 -21.04
C PHE A 2 26.83 26.43 -20.02
N CYS A 3 26.27 25.24 -19.86
CA CYS A 3 25.26 24.97 -18.84
C CYS A 3 25.87 25.13 -17.43
N PRO A 4 25.27 25.94 -16.53
CA PRO A 4 25.79 26.11 -15.17
C PRO A 4 25.65 24.86 -14.30
N ASN A 5 24.77 23.92 -14.68
CA ASN A 5 24.54 22.70 -13.89
C ASN A 5 25.45 21.53 -14.30
N CYS A 6 25.72 21.34 -15.60
CA CYS A 6 26.50 20.19 -16.07
C CYS A 6 27.76 20.55 -16.87
N GLY A 7 28.01 21.83 -17.15
CA GLY A 7 29.19 22.26 -17.91
C GLY A 7 29.14 21.99 -19.42
N GLU A 8 28.05 21.42 -19.94
CA GLU A 8 27.92 21.13 -21.38
C GLU A 8 27.79 22.41 -22.22
N LYS A 9 28.34 22.40 -23.43
CA LYS A 9 28.22 23.53 -24.35
C LYS A 9 26.78 23.65 -24.86
N LEU A 10 26.19 24.84 -24.76
CA LEU A 10 24.83 25.09 -25.23
C LEU A 10 24.83 25.31 -26.74
N GLU A 11 23.86 24.70 -27.42
CA GLU A 11 23.79 24.70 -28.88
C GLU A 11 23.34 26.06 -29.43
N THR A 12 22.42 26.74 -28.74
CA THR A 12 21.93 28.05 -29.15
C THR A 12 21.88 29.05 -27.99
N PRO A 13 22.18 30.35 -28.22
CA PRO A 13 22.25 31.39 -27.19
C PRO A 13 20.92 31.67 -26.45
N ASN A 14 19.78 31.25 -26.99
CA ASN A 14 18.44 31.44 -26.39
C ASN A 14 17.79 30.13 -25.93
N GLN A 15 18.59 29.07 -25.75
CA GLN A 15 18.08 27.76 -25.33
C GLN A 15 17.62 27.80 -23.88
N ARG A 16 16.32 27.53 -23.64
CA ARG A 16 15.72 27.54 -22.29
C ARG A 16 16.13 26.36 -21.42
N PHE A 17 16.50 25.21 -22.01
CA PHE A 17 16.82 24.00 -21.26
C PHE A 17 18.06 23.31 -21.82
N CYS A 18 18.97 22.85 -20.98
CA CYS A 18 20.14 22.10 -21.40
C CYS A 18 19.73 20.74 -22.01
N ALA A 19 20.16 20.45 -23.23
CA ALA A 19 19.87 19.17 -23.90
C ALA A 19 20.51 17.95 -23.21
N SER A 20 21.60 18.15 -22.47
CA SER A 20 22.35 17.07 -21.81
C SER A 20 21.78 16.71 -20.43
N CYS A 21 21.46 17.70 -19.59
CA CYS A 21 20.98 17.45 -18.22
C CYS A 21 19.54 17.89 -17.94
N GLY A 22 18.87 18.55 -18.88
CA GLY A 22 17.48 19.02 -18.74
C GLY A 22 17.29 20.24 -17.82
N SER A 23 18.37 20.83 -17.30
CA SER A 23 18.25 22.01 -16.41
C SER A 23 17.82 23.27 -17.16
N GLU A 24 16.98 24.09 -16.53
CA GLU A 24 16.53 25.37 -17.06
C GLU A 24 17.65 26.42 -17.01
N ILE A 25 17.81 27.17 -18.09
CA ILE A 25 18.86 28.17 -18.27
C ILE A 25 18.18 29.53 -18.29
N GLN A 26 18.18 30.18 -17.13
CA GLN A 26 17.65 31.54 -17.01
C GLN A 26 18.62 32.50 -17.72
N THR A 27 18.23 32.92 -18.92
CA THR A 27 18.96 33.96 -19.65
C THR A 27 18.67 35.29 -18.97
N ILE A 28 19.56 35.73 -18.07
CA ILE A 28 19.49 37.04 -17.45
C ILE A 28 19.89 38.06 -18.51
N ILE A 29 18.90 38.62 -19.19
CA ILE A 29 19.07 39.86 -19.96
C ILE A 29 18.68 41.00 -19.02
N ALA A 30 19.65 41.82 -18.66
CA ALA A 30 19.46 43.10 -17.97
C ALA A 30 20.45 44.13 -18.56
N PRO A 31 20.21 45.46 -18.49
CA PRO A 31 18.96 46.20 -18.25
C PRO A 31 18.75 47.37 -19.26
N GLU A 32 17.55 47.95 -19.36
CA GLU A 32 17.43 49.40 -19.61
C GLU A 32 16.15 49.99 -19.00
N ILE A 33 16.35 51.17 -18.40
CA ILE A 33 15.47 51.95 -17.55
C ILE A 33 14.56 52.81 -18.43
N SER A 34 13.25 52.86 -18.19
CA SER A 34 12.46 54.09 -18.41
C SER A 34 11.07 54.06 -17.76
N GLN A 35 10.93 54.88 -16.72
CA GLN A 35 9.81 55.75 -16.36
C GLN A 35 8.36 55.23 -16.43
N GLU A 36 7.76 55.18 -15.24
CA GLU A 36 6.33 55.33 -14.97
C GLU A 36 5.77 56.63 -15.59
N PRO A 37 4.64 56.54 -16.33
CA PRO A 37 3.48 57.35 -15.92
C PRO A 37 2.18 56.54 -15.85
N GLN A 38 1.39 56.91 -14.83
CA GLN A 38 -0.02 56.63 -14.58
C GLN A 38 -0.87 56.54 -15.85
N VAL A 39 -1.88 55.63 -15.89
CA VAL A 39 -3.23 55.87 -16.44
C VAL A 39 -4.12 54.62 -16.28
N SER A 40 -5.33 54.89 -15.77
CA SER A 40 -6.62 54.21 -15.98
C SER A 40 -6.79 52.73 -15.62
N VAL A 41 -7.73 52.51 -14.69
CA VAL A 41 -8.46 51.26 -14.51
C VAL A 41 -9.28 50.98 -15.78
N GLU A 42 -8.67 50.31 -16.74
CA GLU A 42 -9.38 49.70 -17.86
C GLU A 42 -9.47 48.19 -17.61
N LYS A 43 -10.70 47.67 -17.71
CA LYS A 43 -11.04 46.27 -17.45
C LYS A 43 -10.10 45.34 -18.20
N THR A 44 -9.28 44.59 -17.46
CA THR A 44 -8.51 43.45 -17.96
C THR A 44 -9.45 42.50 -18.71
N PRO A 45 -9.28 42.31 -20.02
CA PRO A 45 -9.92 41.21 -20.73
C PRO A 45 -9.38 39.90 -20.14
N ALA A 46 -10.27 38.93 -19.94
CA ALA A 46 -9.90 37.60 -19.47
C ALA A 46 -8.70 37.05 -20.27
N PRO A 47 -7.71 36.40 -19.62
CA PRO A 47 -6.60 35.79 -20.32
C PRO A 47 -7.16 34.85 -21.40
N PRO A 48 -6.61 34.86 -22.63
CA PRO A 48 -7.00 33.89 -23.63
C PRO A 48 -6.84 32.48 -23.03
N PRO A 49 -7.80 31.57 -23.28
CA PRO A 49 -7.75 30.22 -22.73
C PRO A 49 -6.40 29.62 -23.11
N ALA A 50 -5.57 29.35 -22.10
CA ALA A 50 -4.29 28.69 -22.31
C ALA A 50 -4.55 27.45 -23.15
N PRO A 51 -3.81 27.24 -24.27
CA PRO A 51 -4.01 26.06 -25.09
C PRO A 51 -3.89 24.85 -24.18
N ALA A 52 -4.95 24.05 -24.13
CA ALA A 52 -5.00 22.85 -23.32
C ALA A 52 -3.82 21.97 -23.74
N VAL A 53 -2.75 22.00 -22.94
CA VAL A 53 -1.61 21.13 -23.16
C VAL A 53 -2.16 19.73 -23.00
N PRO A 54 -2.11 18.88 -24.04
CA PRO A 54 -2.63 17.53 -23.93
C PRO A 54 -1.89 16.87 -22.77
N VAL A 55 -2.63 16.49 -21.73
CA VAL A 55 -2.13 15.63 -20.68
C VAL A 55 -1.78 14.33 -21.39
N TYR A 56 -0.50 14.14 -21.69
CA TYR A 56 -0.01 12.92 -22.29
C TYR A 56 -0.20 11.83 -21.23
N ASP A 57 -1.32 11.11 -21.31
CA ASP A 57 -1.50 9.86 -20.60
C ASP A 57 -0.34 8.95 -21.01
N ALA A 58 0.63 8.82 -20.11
CA ALA A 58 1.79 7.97 -20.32
C ALA A 58 1.28 6.56 -20.60
N LYS A 59 1.32 6.20 -21.89
CA LYS A 59 0.83 4.90 -22.37
C LYS A 59 1.52 3.82 -21.54
N PRO A 60 0.76 2.96 -20.83
CA PRO A 60 1.34 1.98 -19.93
C PRO A 60 2.31 1.11 -20.74
N ILE A 61 3.60 1.20 -20.39
CA ILE A 61 4.65 0.40 -21.01
C ILE A 61 4.32 -1.05 -20.66
N LYS A 62 3.76 -1.78 -21.63
CA LYS A 62 3.52 -3.22 -21.51
C LYS A 62 4.88 -3.91 -21.49
N SER A 63 5.49 -4.01 -20.30
CA SER A 63 6.66 -4.84 -20.13
C SER A 63 6.22 -6.29 -20.38
N LYS A 64 6.87 -6.98 -21.32
CA LYS A 64 6.47 -8.32 -21.79
C LYS A 64 6.75 -9.43 -20.78
N GLY A 65 7.12 -9.09 -19.54
CA GLY A 65 7.62 -10.03 -18.54
C GLY A 65 7.02 -9.82 -17.16
N THR A 66 7.08 -10.88 -16.36
CA THR A 66 6.69 -10.85 -14.94
C THR A 66 7.71 -10.03 -14.15
N GLY A 67 7.33 -8.81 -13.76
CA GLY A 67 8.19 -7.99 -12.93
C GLY A 67 8.27 -8.47 -11.46
N PRO A 68 9.28 -7.97 -10.72
CA PRO A 68 9.55 -8.40 -9.34
C PRO A 68 8.41 -8.10 -8.36
N TYR A 69 7.66 -7.01 -8.52
CA TYR A 69 6.55 -6.64 -7.63
C TYR A 69 5.36 -7.59 -7.80
N SER A 70 5.04 -7.98 -9.04
CA SER A 70 3.99 -8.97 -9.32
C SER A 70 4.30 -10.32 -8.67
N ARG A 71 5.56 -10.77 -8.75
CA ARG A 71 6.01 -12.02 -8.11
C ARG A 71 5.96 -11.92 -6.59
N LYS A 72 6.46 -10.83 -6.00
CA LYS A 72 6.41 -10.60 -4.55
C LYS A 72 4.97 -10.56 -4.03
N SER A 73 4.06 -9.89 -4.76
CA SER A 73 2.63 -9.83 -4.41
C SER A 73 2.03 -11.23 -4.31
N LEU A 74 2.26 -12.09 -5.31
CA LEU A 74 1.77 -13.47 -5.28
C LEU A 74 2.40 -14.30 -4.14
N VAL A 75 3.71 -14.20 -3.93
CA VAL A 75 4.40 -14.96 -2.87
C VAL A 75 3.81 -14.63 -1.48
N PHE A 76 3.66 -13.34 -1.16
CA PHE A 76 3.03 -12.95 0.12
C PHE A 76 1.55 -13.37 0.20
N ALA A 77 0.84 -13.36 -0.93
CA ALA A 77 -0.53 -13.86 -1.01
C ALA A 77 -0.65 -15.37 -0.75
N LEU A 78 0.40 -16.15 -1.01
CA LEU A 78 0.44 -17.60 -0.75
C LEU A 78 0.96 -17.95 0.64
N ILE A 79 1.66 -17.04 1.31
CA ILE A 79 2.21 -17.25 2.65
C ILE A 79 1.15 -17.04 3.74
N TRP A 80 0.31 -16.01 3.64
CA TRP A 80 -0.68 -15.71 4.69
C TRP A 80 -1.66 -16.86 5.01
N PRO A 81 -2.13 -17.69 4.05
CA PRO A 81 -3.04 -18.80 4.35
C PRO A 81 -2.39 -19.83 5.28
N ILE A 82 -1.06 -20.00 5.20
CA ILE A 82 -0.31 -20.92 6.06
C ILE A 82 -0.44 -20.47 7.51
N PHE A 83 -0.12 -19.20 7.79
CA PHE A 83 -0.27 -18.62 9.13
C PHE A 83 -1.72 -18.62 9.62
N PHE A 84 -2.67 -18.34 8.72
CA PHE A 84 -4.09 -18.37 9.03
C PHE A 84 -4.56 -19.78 9.43
N ILE A 85 -4.20 -20.81 8.67
CA ILE A 85 -4.58 -22.21 8.94
C ILE A 85 -3.95 -22.68 10.25
N ILE A 86 -2.68 -22.34 10.51
CA ILE A 86 -2.01 -22.69 11.77
C ILE A 86 -2.71 -22.01 12.96
N GLY A 87 -2.99 -20.71 12.85
CA GLY A 87 -3.70 -19.96 13.91
C GLY A 87 -5.10 -20.53 14.16
N PHE A 88 -5.85 -20.80 13.09
CA PHE A 88 -7.16 -21.42 13.16
C PHE A 88 -7.11 -22.80 13.83
N TYR A 89 -6.18 -23.66 13.39
CA TYR A 89 -6.04 -25.01 13.92
C TYR A 89 -5.69 -25.02 15.40
N ILE A 90 -4.73 -24.19 15.83
CA ILE A 90 -4.36 -24.05 17.25
C ILE A 90 -5.57 -23.59 18.08
N GLY A 91 -6.26 -22.54 17.65
CA GLY A 91 -7.44 -22.03 18.35
C GLY A 91 -8.59 -23.04 18.41
N PHE A 92 -8.83 -23.76 17.30
CA PHE A 92 -9.88 -24.76 17.18
C PHE A 92 -9.60 -25.98 18.05
N ILE A 93 -8.40 -26.55 17.95
CA ILE A 93 -7.96 -27.68 18.78
C ILE A 93 -8.05 -27.31 20.26
N PHE A 94 -7.58 -26.12 20.64
CA PHE A 94 -7.67 -25.67 22.03
C PHE A 94 -9.12 -25.59 22.53
N THR A 95 -10.02 -25.08 21.69
CA THR A 95 -11.46 -24.99 22.00
C THR A 95 -12.10 -26.36 22.15
N ILE A 96 -11.81 -27.29 21.22
CA ILE A 96 -12.32 -28.66 21.25
C ILE A 96 -11.79 -29.43 22.45
N PHE A 97 -10.47 -29.45 22.65
CA PHE A 97 -9.85 -30.16 23.77
C PHE A 97 -10.40 -29.67 25.11
N ARG A 98 -10.56 -28.35 25.28
CA ARG A 98 -11.17 -27.78 26.48
C ARG A 98 -12.60 -28.27 26.70
N ARG A 99 -13.38 -28.44 25.62
CA ARG A 99 -14.77 -28.94 25.71
C ARG A 99 -14.86 -30.44 25.96
N PHE A 100 -13.96 -31.23 25.37
CA PHE A 100 -14.03 -32.69 25.46
C PHE A 100 -13.37 -33.26 26.72
N THR A 101 -12.24 -32.68 27.14
CA THR A 101 -11.47 -33.31 28.22
C THR A 101 -12.07 -33.08 29.60
N TYR A 102 -13.02 -32.14 29.77
CA TYR A 102 -13.66 -31.75 31.04
C TYR A 102 -12.70 -31.80 32.23
N SER A 103 -11.42 -31.53 31.98
CA SER A 103 -10.38 -31.86 32.94
C SER A 103 -10.21 -30.62 33.80
N PRO A 104 -10.54 -30.70 35.10
CA PRO A 104 -10.36 -29.57 36.01
C PRO A 104 -8.87 -29.17 36.12
N TYR A 105 -7.96 -30.01 35.64
CA TYR A 105 -6.52 -29.82 35.70
C TYR A 105 -5.93 -29.01 34.55
N ILE A 106 -6.67 -28.73 33.47
CA ILE A 106 -6.15 -27.85 32.41
C ILE A 106 -6.36 -26.39 32.88
N PRO A 107 -5.29 -25.66 33.24
CA PRO A 107 -5.42 -24.30 33.73
C PRO A 107 -6.12 -23.44 32.68
N ARG A 108 -7.10 -22.63 33.10
CA ARG A 108 -7.73 -21.57 32.29
C ARG A 108 -6.74 -20.45 32.04
N ASN A 109 -5.65 -20.73 31.33
CA ASN A 109 -4.65 -19.74 31.02
C ASN A 109 -5.12 -18.96 29.77
N PRO A 110 -5.57 -17.70 29.90
CA PRO A 110 -5.93 -16.88 28.74
C PRO A 110 -4.76 -16.66 27.79
N GLY A 111 -3.52 -16.85 28.25
CA GLY A 111 -2.31 -16.74 27.45
C GLY A 111 -2.31 -17.62 26.21
N LEU A 112 -3.04 -18.74 26.20
CA LEU A 112 -3.12 -19.62 25.03
C LEU A 112 -3.89 -19.01 23.86
N TRP A 113 -4.78 -18.04 24.11
CA TRP A 113 -5.48 -17.28 23.05
C TRP A 113 -4.60 -16.20 22.40
N ILE A 114 -3.49 -15.83 23.03
CA ILE A 114 -2.55 -14.84 22.49
C ILE A 114 -1.87 -15.39 21.24
N ILE A 115 -1.54 -16.69 21.22
CA ILE A 115 -0.84 -17.34 20.10
C ILE A 115 -1.65 -17.23 18.78
N PRO A 116 -2.91 -17.71 18.70
CA PRO A 116 -3.69 -17.57 17.47
C PRO A 116 -3.96 -16.11 17.11
N PHE A 117 -4.13 -15.23 18.10
CA PHE A 117 -4.29 -13.79 17.85
C PHE A 117 -3.06 -13.20 17.14
N VAL A 118 -1.85 -13.46 17.65
CA VAL A 118 -0.59 -12.99 17.04
C VAL A 118 -0.42 -13.56 15.63
N LEU A 119 -0.76 -14.83 15.40
CA LEU A 119 -0.69 -15.45 14.07
C LEU A 119 -1.63 -14.76 13.06
N HIS A 120 -2.84 -14.37 13.48
CA HIS A 120 -3.76 -13.61 12.62
C HIS A 120 -3.26 -12.19 12.33
N VAL A 121 -2.59 -11.53 13.29
CA VAL A 121 -1.93 -10.23 13.04
C VAL A 121 -0.83 -10.38 11.99
N ILE A 122 0.01 -11.42 12.11
CA ILE A 122 1.07 -11.70 11.13
C ILE A 122 0.48 -11.99 9.74
N ALA A 123 -0.54 -12.84 9.67
CA ALA A 123 -1.23 -13.15 8.42
C ALA A 123 -1.87 -11.92 7.77
N LEU A 124 -2.43 -11.00 8.57
CA LEU A 124 -2.96 -9.73 8.10
C LEU A 124 -1.85 -8.84 7.51
N ILE A 125 -0.69 -8.73 8.18
CA ILE A 125 0.45 -7.96 7.68
C ILE A 125 0.89 -8.48 6.32
N PHE A 126 1.02 -9.79 6.15
CA PHE A 126 1.36 -10.40 4.85
C PHE A 126 0.33 -10.07 3.76
N SER A 127 -0.96 -10.09 4.11
CA SER A 127 -2.04 -9.73 3.18
C SER A 127 -1.95 -8.26 2.75
N ILE A 128 -1.66 -7.34 3.69
CA ILE A 128 -1.46 -5.91 3.40
C ILE A 128 -0.22 -5.68 2.53
N VAL A 129 0.90 -6.32 2.86
CA VAL A 129 2.14 -6.21 2.07
C VAL A 129 1.96 -6.76 0.65
N SER A 130 1.21 -7.86 0.49
CA SER A 130 0.84 -8.37 -0.83
C SER A 130 0.04 -7.34 -1.62
N ARG A 131 -0.92 -6.65 -0.98
CA ARG A 131 -1.76 -5.61 -1.60
C ARG A 131 -0.94 -4.38 -2.01
N ILE A 132 -0.02 -3.93 -1.16
CA ILE A 132 0.90 -2.82 -1.48
C ILE A 132 1.76 -3.17 -2.69
N ASN A 133 2.33 -4.37 -2.74
CA ASN A 133 3.13 -4.83 -3.87
C ASN A 133 2.28 -4.96 -5.15
N SER A 134 1.03 -5.39 -5.05
CA SER A 134 0.10 -5.43 -6.19
C SER A 134 -0.16 -4.02 -6.74
N SER A 135 -0.34 -3.02 -5.86
CA SER A 135 -0.51 -1.63 -6.28
C SER A 135 0.76 -1.07 -6.93
N LYS A 136 1.95 -1.43 -6.44
CA LYS A 136 3.23 -1.05 -7.06
C LYS A 136 3.40 -1.70 -8.43
N ALA A 137 3.10 -3.00 -8.54
CA ALA A 137 3.12 -3.72 -9.81
C ALA A 137 2.21 -3.07 -10.85
N ARG A 138 0.99 -2.68 -10.47
CA ARG A 138 0.06 -1.98 -11.39
C ARG A 138 0.65 -0.68 -11.94
N LYS A 139 1.39 0.08 -11.12
CA LYS A 139 2.02 1.36 -11.51
C LYS A 139 3.28 1.18 -12.36
N PHE A 140 4.14 0.23 -12.02
CA PHE A 140 5.49 0.11 -12.61
C PHE A 140 5.62 -1.00 -13.65
N GLU A 141 4.80 -2.05 -13.59
CA GLU A 141 4.93 -3.26 -14.42
C GLU A 141 3.74 -3.44 -15.37
N GLY A 142 2.67 -2.67 -15.16
CA GLY A 142 1.39 -2.83 -15.84
C GLY A 142 0.55 -3.97 -15.26
N GLU A 143 -0.66 -4.13 -15.78
CA GLU A 143 -1.54 -5.22 -15.37
C GLU A 143 -1.12 -6.56 -15.99
N ASN A 144 -0.94 -7.57 -15.14
CA ASN A 144 -0.68 -8.95 -15.57
C ASN A 144 -1.46 -9.94 -14.70
N GLY A 145 -1.60 -11.19 -15.18
CA GLY A 145 -2.38 -12.21 -14.48
C GLY A 145 -1.87 -12.52 -13.07
N LEU A 146 -0.56 -12.46 -12.84
CA LEU A 146 0.06 -12.74 -11.55
C LEU A 146 -0.29 -11.69 -10.49
N GLN A 147 -0.22 -10.41 -10.88
CA GLN A 147 -0.63 -9.27 -10.06
C GLN A 147 -2.12 -9.32 -9.72
N LYS A 148 -2.98 -9.69 -10.69
CA LYS A 148 -4.43 -9.85 -10.47
C LYS A 148 -4.74 -11.00 -9.51
N ALA A 149 -4.11 -12.15 -9.68
CA ALA A 149 -4.25 -13.28 -8.77
C ALA A 149 -3.81 -12.92 -7.34
N GLY A 150 -2.61 -12.37 -7.17
CA GLY A 150 -2.12 -11.93 -5.85
C GLY A 150 -2.99 -10.85 -5.22
N SER A 151 -3.53 -9.93 -6.03
CA SER A 151 -4.50 -8.91 -5.58
C SER A 151 -5.78 -9.53 -5.03
N ILE A 152 -6.38 -10.49 -5.74
CA ILE A 152 -7.65 -11.11 -5.34
C ILE A 152 -7.43 -11.91 -4.04
N ILE A 153 -6.40 -12.74 -4.00
CA ILE A 153 -6.07 -13.57 -2.83
C ILE A 153 -5.78 -12.71 -1.60
N SER A 154 -5.07 -11.58 -1.76
CA SER A 154 -4.79 -10.67 -0.63
C SER A 154 -6.03 -9.99 -0.09
N VAL A 155 -7.03 -9.65 -0.92
CA VAL A 155 -8.32 -9.10 -0.45
C VAL A 155 -9.05 -10.12 0.43
N PHE A 156 -9.11 -11.39 0.01
CA PHE A 156 -9.67 -12.45 0.85
C PHE A 156 -8.90 -12.59 2.17
N GLY A 157 -7.56 -12.53 2.13
CA GLY A 157 -6.72 -12.57 3.32
C GLY A 157 -7.00 -11.45 4.31
N ILE A 158 -7.19 -10.22 3.83
CA ILE A 158 -7.53 -9.07 4.68
C ILE A 158 -8.89 -9.29 5.35
N VAL A 159 -9.92 -9.61 4.57
CA VAL A 159 -11.29 -9.78 5.08
C VAL A 159 -11.35 -10.91 6.12
N LEU A 160 -10.79 -12.07 5.81
CA LEU A 160 -10.79 -13.22 6.72
C LEU A 160 -10.02 -12.93 8.01
N ASN A 161 -8.83 -12.34 7.93
CA ASN A 161 -8.07 -12.04 9.15
C ASN A 161 -8.75 -10.98 10.02
N ILE A 162 -9.42 -9.98 9.45
CA ILE A 162 -10.19 -9.00 10.24
C ILE A 162 -11.33 -9.69 10.99
N ILE A 163 -12.09 -10.57 10.32
CA ILE A 163 -13.17 -11.33 10.97
C ILE A 163 -12.62 -12.13 12.17
N PHE A 164 -11.51 -12.83 11.99
CA PHE A 164 -10.90 -13.62 13.08
C PHE A 164 -10.28 -12.77 14.18
N LEU A 165 -9.71 -11.60 13.85
CA LEU A 165 -9.21 -10.65 14.85
C LEU A 165 -10.31 -10.07 15.72
N VAL A 166 -11.57 -10.08 15.28
CA VAL A 166 -12.73 -9.71 16.09
C VAL A 166 -13.27 -10.92 16.87
N ILE A 167 -13.38 -12.09 16.23
CA ILE A 167 -13.93 -13.30 16.86
C ILE A 167 -13.03 -13.79 18.00
N VAL A 168 -11.70 -13.82 17.83
CA VAL A 168 -10.77 -14.39 18.83
C VAL A 168 -10.86 -13.66 20.18
N PRO A 169 -10.83 -12.33 20.26
CA PRO A 169 -11.04 -11.61 21.52
C PRO A 169 -12.42 -11.86 22.15
N ILE A 170 -13.49 -11.93 21.35
CA ILE A 170 -14.83 -12.24 21.87
C ILE A 170 -14.84 -13.64 22.49
N MET A 171 -14.25 -14.62 21.80
CA MET A 171 -14.12 -15.98 22.34
C MET A 171 -13.25 -16.00 23.61
N MET A 172 -12.15 -15.23 23.65
CA MET A 172 -11.31 -15.11 24.84
C MET A 172 -12.11 -14.59 26.04
N VAL A 173 -12.82 -13.46 25.88
CA VAL A 173 -13.64 -12.83 26.93
C VAL A 173 -14.78 -13.76 27.37
N THR A 174 -15.56 -14.31 26.43
CA THR A 174 -16.65 -15.24 26.78
C THR A 174 -16.13 -16.48 27.52
N SER A 175 -14.94 -16.97 27.17
CA SER A 175 -14.33 -18.12 27.84
C SER A 175 -13.81 -17.83 29.25
N LEU A 176 -13.58 -16.56 29.58
CA LEU A 176 -13.16 -16.10 30.91
C LEU A 176 -14.37 -15.82 31.80
N PHE A 177 -15.41 -15.18 31.27
CA PHE A 177 -16.51 -14.66 32.08
C PHE A 177 -17.77 -15.51 32.08
N ILE A 178 -18.10 -16.24 31.00
CA ILE A 178 -19.39 -16.94 30.90
C ILE A 178 -19.28 -18.39 31.39
N ILE A 179 -18.21 -19.08 31.00
CA ILE A 179 -18.00 -20.50 31.34
C ILE A 179 -17.98 -20.77 32.87
N PRO A 180 -17.40 -19.93 33.75
CA PRO A 180 -17.43 -20.17 35.19
C PRO A 180 -18.84 -20.23 35.79
N TYR A 181 -19.83 -19.51 35.22
CA TYR A 181 -21.17 -19.42 35.78
C TYR A 181 -22.07 -20.64 35.48
N TYR A 182 -21.70 -21.43 34.47
CA TYR A 182 -22.48 -22.58 34.00
C TYR A 182 -21.90 -23.92 34.46
N ASP A 183 -20.93 -23.91 35.37
CA ASP A 183 -20.41 -25.15 35.95
C ASP A 183 -21.21 -25.48 37.21
N PRO A 184 -22.20 -26.39 37.17
CA PRO A 184 -23.07 -26.70 38.31
C PRO A 184 -22.34 -27.48 39.42
N PHE A 185 -21.04 -27.75 39.25
CA PHE A 185 -20.21 -28.51 40.17
C PHE A 185 -19.20 -27.65 40.95
N LEU A 186 -19.30 -26.32 40.85
CA LEU A 186 -18.60 -25.34 41.69
C LEU A 186 -19.54 -24.74 42.74
#